data_AF-A0A533HWU5-F1
#
_entry.id   AF-A0A533HWU5-F1
#
_cell.length_a   1.000
_cell.length_b   1.000
_cell.length_c   1.000
_cell.angle_alpha   90.00
_cell.angle_beta   90.00
_cell.angle_gamma   90.00
#
_symmetry.space_group_name_H-M   'P 1'
#
loop_
_entity.id
_entity.type
_entity.pdbx_description
1 polymer ?
#
loop_
_entity_poly.entity_id
_entity_poly.type
_entity_poly.pdbx_seq_one_letter_code
_entity_poly.pdbx_strand_id
1 'polypeptide(L)'
;MPSLFDLSADYQQVYNLIAEQEDEQILKDTLASINDAIEDKADGYVAVIRTLESDNKAIDEEVKRLRQRKTSNQNGVKRLKESLQEVMEKTGKVKFKTALNSY
;
A
#
# COMPACT_ATOMS: atom_id res chain seq x y z
N MET A 1 11.96 -3.79 -23.96
CA MET A 1 12.64 -4.15 -22.70
C MET A 1 11.94 -5.38 -22.17
N PRO A 2 12.68 -6.37 -21.64
CA PRO A 2 12.07 -7.52 -21.01
C PRO A 2 11.25 -7.04 -19.81
N SER A 3 10.01 -7.51 -19.72
CA SER A 3 9.17 -7.39 -18.54
C SER A 3 9.66 -8.36 -17.45
N LEU A 4 9.21 -8.23 -16.20
CA LEU A 4 9.51 -9.23 -15.16
C LEU A 4 9.06 -10.65 -15.58
N PHE A 5 8.07 -10.76 -16.47
CA PHE A 5 7.63 -12.04 -17.04
C PHE A 5 8.63 -12.67 -18.02
N ASP A 6 9.58 -11.88 -18.52
CA ASP A 6 10.65 -12.33 -19.41
C ASP A 6 11.92 -12.70 -18.62
N LEU A 7 11.90 -12.57 -17.29
CA LEU A 7 12.99 -12.93 -16.41
C LEU A 7 13.02 -14.44 -16.13
N SER A 8 14.20 -14.97 -15.83
CA SER A 8 14.30 -16.36 -15.36
C SER A 8 13.56 -16.51 -14.01
N ALA A 9 13.12 -17.73 -13.72
CA ALA A 9 12.40 -18.04 -12.48
C ALA A 9 13.16 -17.60 -11.22
N ASP A 10 14.49 -17.62 -11.27
CA ASP A 10 15.36 -17.26 -10.14
C ASP A 10 15.25 -15.77 -9.79
N TYR A 11 15.23 -14.88 -10.78
CA TYR A 11 15.07 -13.45 -10.51
C TYR A 11 13.64 -13.07 -10.12
N GLN A 12 12.64 -13.83 -10.57
CA GLN A 12 11.28 -13.68 -10.06
C GLN A 12 11.20 -14.07 -8.57
N GLN A 13 11.94 -15.10 -8.16
CA GLN A 13 12.07 -15.44 -6.74
C GLN A 13 12.77 -14.34 -5.95
N VAL A 14 13.84 -13.73 -6.48
CA VAL A 14 14.51 -12.58 -5.86
C VAL A 14 13.53 -11.42 -5.65
N TYR A 15 12.73 -11.08 -6.68
CA TYR A 15 11.69 -10.07 -6.56
C TYR A 15 10.69 -10.41 -5.46
N ASN A 16 10.16 -11.63 -5.43
CA ASN A 16 9.15 -12.05 -4.45
C ASN A 16 9.70 -11.99 -3.02
N LEU A 17 10.96 -12.42 -2.80
CA LEU A 17 11.60 -12.32 -1.49
C LEU A 17 11.65 -10.87 -1.02
N ILE A 18 12.05 -9.93 -1.88
CA ILE A 18 12.10 -8.51 -1.51
C ILE A 18 10.70 -7.93 -1.28
N ALA A 19 9.73 -8.30 -2.11
CA ALA A 19 8.38 -7.74 -2.08
C ALA A 19 7.54 -8.23 -0.88
N GLU A 20 7.71 -9.49 -0.47
CA GLU A 20 6.93 -10.11 0.61
C GLU A 20 7.60 -9.94 1.98
N GLN A 21 8.87 -10.31 2.10
CA GLN A 21 9.63 -10.21 3.34
C GLN A 21 11.14 -10.36 3.06
N GLU A 22 11.89 -9.28 3.27
CA GLU A 22 13.34 -9.26 3.11
C GLU A 22 14.03 -10.11 4.20
N ASP A 23 14.22 -11.40 3.93
CA ASP A 23 15.19 -12.23 4.64
C ASP A 23 16.54 -12.11 3.94
N GLU A 24 17.45 -11.34 4.54
CA GLU A 24 18.75 -11.02 3.97
C GLU A 24 19.60 -12.28 3.69
N GLN A 25 19.47 -13.33 4.50
CA GLN A 25 20.24 -14.56 4.32
C GLN A 25 19.69 -15.35 3.13
N ILE A 26 18.37 -15.54 3.08
CA ILE A 26 17.70 -16.25 1.97
C ILE A 26 17.91 -15.50 0.65
N LEU A 27 17.86 -14.16 0.67
CA LEU A 27 18.12 -13.33 -0.50
C LEU A 27 19.54 -13.53 -1.03
N LYS A 28 20.55 -13.46 -0.14
CA LYS A 28 21.95 -13.70 -0.52
C LYS A 28 22.17 -15.09 -1.09
N ASP A 29 21.59 -16.11 -0.46
CA ASP A 29 21.71 -17.50 -0.91
C ASP A 29 21.04 -17.69 -2.28
N THR A 30 19.88 -17.08 -2.50
CA THR A 30 19.18 -17.09 -3.78
C THR A 30 20.03 -16.42 -4.86
N LEU A 31 20.57 -15.22 -4.61
CA LEU A 31 21.44 -14.51 -5.55
C LEU A 31 22.75 -15.27 -5.85
N ALA A 32 23.31 -15.94 -4.85
CA ALA A 32 24.52 -16.75 -5.01
C ALA A 32 24.26 -18.04 -5.80
N SER A 33 23.04 -18.57 -5.74
CA SER A 33 22.64 -19.78 -6.49
C SER A 33 22.49 -19.55 -7.99
N ILE A 34 22.24 -18.30 -8.41
CA ILE A 34 22.13 -17.93 -9.83
C ILE A 34 23.50 -18.05 -10.49
N ASN A 35 23.63 -18.97 -11.45
CA ASN A 35 24.88 -19.27 -12.13
C ASN A 35 24.89 -18.78 -13.60
N ASP A 36 24.49 -17.52 -13.78
CA ASP A 36 24.46 -16.86 -15.09
C ASP A 36 25.77 -16.12 -15.41
N ALA A 37 25.97 -15.81 -16.69
CA ALA A 37 27.03 -14.89 -17.13
C ALA A 37 26.81 -13.49 -16.53
N ILE A 38 27.88 -12.71 -16.43
CA ILE A 38 27.81 -11.41 -15.73
C ILE A 38 26.85 -10.43 -16.43
N GLU A 39 26.75 -10.51 -17.76
CA GLU A 39 25.83 -9.73 -18.57
C GLU A 39 24.37 -10.08 -18.25
N ASP A 40 24.04 -11.37 -18.26
CA ASP A 40 22.69 -11.87 -17.94
C ASP A 40 22.32 -11.53 -16.49
N LYS A 41 23.29 -11.62 -15.57
CA LYS A 41 23.08 -11.22 -14.19
C LYS A 41 22.71 -9.74 -14.07
N ALA A 42 23.43 -8.88 -14.79
CA ALA A 42 23.18 -7.45 -14.77
C ALA A 42 21.76 -7.14 -15.30
N ASP A 43 21.34 -7.78 -16.38
CA ASP A 43 19.99 -7.61 -16.92
C ASP A 43 18.92 -8.10 -15.93
N GLY A 44 19.15 -9.24 -15.27
CA GLY A 44 18.31 -9.78 -14.19
C GLY A 44 18.12 -8.78 -13.04
N TYR A 45 19.21 -8.23 -12.50
CA TYR A 45 19.15 -7.22 -11.45
C TYR A 45 18.39 -5.98 -11.89
N VAL A 46 18.67 -5.45 -13.09
CA VAL A 46 18.02 -4.23 -13.60
C VAL A 46 16.52 -4.44 -13.76
N ALA A 47 16.08 -5.62 -14.18
CA ALA A 47 14.66 -5.93 -14.31
C ALA A 47 13.96 -5.98 -12.95
N VAL A 48 14.55 -6.64 -11.95
CA VAL A 48 14.01 -6.68 -10.58
C VAL A 48 13.93 -5.27 -10.00
N ILE A 49 15.01 -4.47 -10.11
CA ILE A 49 15.07 -3.10 -9.61
C ILE A 49 13.96 -2.25 -10.23
N ARG A 50 13.83 -2.25 -11.57
CA ARG A 50 12.81 -1.44 -12.26
C ARG A 50 11.39 -1.84 -11.89
N THR A 51 11.17 -3.13 -11.63
CA THR A 51 9.86 -3.64 -11.20
C THR A 51 9.54 -3.12 -9.79
N LEU A 52 10.46 -3.28 -8.84
CA LEU A 52 10.32 -2.74 -7.48
C LEU A 52 10.11 -1.22 -7.48
N GLU A 53 10.81 -0.47 -8.34
CA GLU A 53 10.61 0.97 -8.50
C GLU A 53 9.21 1.31 -9.05
N SER A 54 8.69 0.50 -9.96
CA SER A 54 7.34 0.66 -10.50
C SER A 54 6.28 0.37 -9.42
N ASP A 55 6.46 -0.69 -8.66
CA ASP A 55 5.55 -1.05 -7.56
C ASP A 55 5.57 0.02 -6.47
N ASN A 56 6.73 0.53 -6.10
CA ASN A 56 6.86 1.64 -5.15
C ASN A 56 6.06 2.87 -5.61
N LYS A 57 6.11 3.23 -6.91
CA LYS A 57 5.31 4.34 -7.44
C LYS A 57 3.80 4.05 -7.33
N ALA A 58 3.37 2.83 -7.66
CA ALA A 58 1.97 2.45 -7.54
C ALA A 58 1.49 2.46 -6.07
N ILE A 59 2.33 1.97 -5.15
CA ILE A 59 2.08 2.01 -3.71
C ILE A 59 1.97 3.47 -3.23
N ASP A 60 2.86 4.36 -3.66
CA ASP A 60 2.82 5.78 -3.29
C ASP A 60 1.51 6.46 -3.74
N GLU A 61 1.07 6.18 -4.97
CA GLU A 61 -0.21 6.66 -5.48
C GLU A 61 -1.39 6.15 -4.65
N GLU A 62 -1.37 4.86 -4.30
CA GLU A 62 -2.42 4.24 -3.50
C GLU A 62 -2.43 4.78 -2.06
N VAL A 63 -1.26 4.97 -1.45
CA VAL A 63 -1.12 5.62 -0.14
C VAL A 63 -1.70 7.03 -0.17
N LYS A 64 -1.42 7.81 -1.22
CA LYS A 64 -2.00 9.15 -1.40
C LYS A 64 -3.52 9.10 -1.47
N ARG A 65 -4.07 8.18 -2.27
CA ARG A 65 -5.52 7.98 -2.41
C ARG A 65 -6.18 7.60 -1.08
N LEU A 66 -5.58 6.65 -0.34
CA LEU A 66 -6.08 6.20 0.96
C LEU A 66 -6.02 7.31 2.02
N ARG A 67 -4.94 8.10 2.04
CA ARG A 67 -4.83 9.29 2.91
C ARG A 67 -5.94 10.29 2.61
N GLN A 68 -6.18 10.61 1.33
CA GLN A 68 -7.26 11.51 0.93
C GLN A 68 -8.63 10.97 1.36
N ARG A 69 -8.89 9.67 1.16
CA ARG A 69 -10.13 9.02 1.61
C ARG A 69 -10.30 9.12 3.12
N LYS A 70 -9.24 8.89 3.90
CA LYS A 70 -9.26 9.03 5.36
C LYS A 70 -9.62 10.46 5.77
N THR A 71 -9.01 11.47 5.15
CA THR A 71 -9.34 12.88 5.40
C THR A 71 -10.81 13.20 5.08
N SER A 72 -11.32 12.74 3.94
CA SER A 72 -12.73 12.91 3.57
C SER A 72 -13.68 12.28 4.59
N ASN A 73 -13.36 11.08 5.08
CA ASN A 73 -14.14 10.41 6.13
C ASN A 73 -14.12 11.20 7.45
N GLN A 74 -12.95 11.69 7.88
CA GLN A 74 -12.81 12.50 9.10
C GLN A 74 -13.64 13.80 9.00
N ASN A 75 -13.60 14.47 7.84
CA ASN A 75 -14.40 15.67 7.59
C ASN A 75 -15.90 15.36 7.56
N GLY A 76 -16.29 14.23 6.96
CA GLY A 76 -17.68 13.75 6.98
C GLY A 76 -18.19 13.52 8.40
N VAL A 77 -17.41 12.81 9.22
CA VAL A 77 -17.74 12.58 10.64
C VAL A 77 -17.88 13.89 11.41
N LYS A 78 -16.96 14.84 11.21
CA LYS A 78 -17.02 16.15 11.85
C LYS A 78 -18.31 16.89 11.48
N ARG A 79 -18.62 17.01 10.18
CA ARG A 79 -19.83 17.68 9.70
C ARG A 79 -21.11 17.05 10.23
N LEU A 80 -21.17 15.72 10.31
CA LEU A 80 -22.33 15.02 10.85
C LEU A 80 -22.53 15.32 12.34
N LYS A 81 -21.45 15.37 13.13
CA LYS A 81 -21.52 15.75 14.55
C LYS A 81 -21.98 17.20 14.73
N GLU A 82 -21.40 18.12 13.98
CA GLU A 82 -21.77 19.54 14.02
C GLU A 82 -23.22 19.77 13.63
N SER A 83 -23.68 19.13 12.55
CA SER A 83 -25.07 19.24 12.09
C SER A 83 -26.06 18.67 13.11
N LEU A 84 -25.75 17.53 13.74
CA LEU A 84 -26.58 16.98 14.80
C LEU A 84 -26.64 17.94 16.00
N GLN A 85 -25.50 18.48 16.42
CA GLN A 85 -25.43 19.46 17.50
C GLN A 85 -26.28 20.71 17.21
N GLU A 86 -26.16 21.27 16.00
CA GLU A 86 -26.94 22.45 15.59
C GLU A 86 -28.45 22.19 15.66
N VAL A 87 -28.91 21.00 15.24
CA VAL A 87 -30.32 20.62 15.34
C VAL A 87 -30.76 20.46 16.80
N MET A 88 -29.92 19.87 17.66
CA MET A 88 -30.21 19.74 19.09
C MET A 88 -30.35 21.11 19.76
N GLU A 89 -29.44 22.04 19.46
CA GLU A 89 -29.47 23.41 20.00
C GLU A 89 -30.70 24.18 19.51
N LYS A 90 -31.00 24.15 18.20
CA LYS A 90 -32.17 24.84 17.62
C LYS A 90 -33.50 24.33 18.17
N THR A 91 -33.58 23.03 18.50
CA THR A 91 -34.80 22.42 19.03
C THR A 91 -34.88 22.43 20.54
N GLY A 92 -33.81 22.84 21.24
CA GLY A 92 -33.68 22.73 22.69
C GLY A 92 -33.64 21.29 23.22
N LYS A 93 -33.59 20.28 22.34
CA LYS A 93 -33.58 18.86 22.71
C LYS A 93 -32.15 18.38 22.91
N VAL A 94 -31.59 18.73 24.06
CA VAL A 94 -30.20 18.37 24.42
C VAL A 94 -30.05 16.99 25.03
N LYS A 95 -31.15 16.30 25.37
CA LYS A 95 -31.17 14.92 25.86
C LYS A 95 -32.35 14.16 25.29
N PHE A 96 -32.09 13.04 24.63
CA PHE A 96 -33.14 12.18 24.05
C PHE A 96 -32.62 10.77 23.74
N LYS A 97 -33.54 9.81 23.65
CA LYS A 97 -33.24 8.44 23.24
C LYS A 97 -33.81 8.18 21.85
N THR A 98 -33.10 7.39 21.07
CA THR A 98 -33.59 6.83 19.80
C THR A 98 -33.68 5.30 19.94
N ALA A 99 -34.13 4.63 18.90
CA ALA A 99 -34.17 3.16 18.87
C ALA A 99 -32.77 2.53 19.05
N LEU A 100 -31.70 3.24 18.69
CA LEU A 100 -30.34 2.70 18.64
C LEU A 100 -29.34 3.42 19.56
N ASN A 101 -29.62 4.64 20.01
CA ASN A 101 -28.66 5.48 20.73
C ASN A 101 -29.33 6.28 21.87
N SER A 102 -28.52 6.75 22.82
CA SER A 102 -28.93 7.73 23.84
C SER A 102 -28.00 8.94 23.78
N TYR A 103 -28.59 10.14 23.87
CA TYR A 103 -27.93 11.45 23.82
C TYR A 103 -28.31 12.28 25.05
#